data_AF-A0AAV8CR67-F1
#
_entry.id   AF-A0AAV8CR67-F1
#
_cell.length_a   1.000
_cell.length_b   1.000
_cell.length_c   1.000
_cell.angle_alpha   90.00
_cell.angle_beta   90.00
_cell.angle_gamma   90.00
#
_symmetry.space_group_name_H-M   'P 1'
#
loop_
_entity.id
_entity.type
_entity.pdbx_description
1 polymer ?
#
loop_
_entity_poly.entity_id
_entity_poly.type
_entity_poly.pdbx_seq_one_letter_code
_entity_poly.pdbx_strand_id
1 'polypeptide(L)'
;MTDSSGPFLQAWGKACSSSKPVTINVPAGNFLITGITFSGPCKNTDIKFLIDGTIVAPSTYANLPKPNQWITFDSIEGVSINGGTFKGRGEALWNCKAVKHHHCPDGAPTLMFTNSKNIAINSITSINSKLFHIVILGCDGVTLQDVNIIAPESSPNTDGIHVESSTGVTIFRANIKTGDDCISIGPGTSHLWIEGVNCGPGHGIRRVDS
;
A
#
# COMPACT_ATOMS: atom_id res chain seq x y z
N MET A 1 -15.73 6.99 -14.18
CA MET A 1 -14.48 7.72 -13.85
C MET A 1 -13.46 7.35 -14.90
N THR A 2 -12.66 8.32 -15.36
CA THR A 2 -11.57 8.08 -16.32
C THR A 2 -10.33 7.61 -15.55
N ASP A 3 -9.59 6.67 -16.11
CA ASP A 3 -8.33 6.20 -15.53
C ASP A 3 -7.30 7.34 -15.49
N SER A 4 -6.75 7.58 -14.31
CA SER A 4 -5.78 8.65 -14.00
C SER A 4 -4.35 8.14 -13.94
N SER A 5 -4.09 6.86 -14.25
CA SER A 5 -2.75 6.26 -14.17
C SER A 5 -1.71 7.01 -15.03
N GLY A 6 -2.09 7.43 -16.25
CA GLY A 6 -1.21 8.18 -17.16
C GLY A 6 -0.69 9.50 -16.55
N PRO A 7 -1.58 10.41 -16.09
CA PRO A 7 -1.17 11.62 -15.39
C PRO A 7 -0.25 11.40 -14.18
N PHE A 8 -0.52 10.38 -13.35
CA PHE A 8 0.35 10.03 -12.22
C PHE A 8 1.75 9.61 -12.69
N LEU A 9 1.85 8.76 -13.72
CA LEU A 9 3.13 8.33 -14.28
C LEU A 9 3.91 9.49 -14.91
N GLN A 10 3.23 10.44 -15.56
CA GLN A 10 3.87 11.64 -16.11
C GLN A 10 4.43 12.55 -15.02
N ALA A 11 3.67 12.76 -13.94
CA ALA A 11 4.14 13.53 -12.79
C ALA A 11 5.34 12.85 -12.13
N TRP A 12 5.28 11.53 -11.94
CA TRP A 12 6.38 10.73 -11.41
C TRP A 12 7.64 10.85 -12.27
N GLY A 13 7.54 10.68 -13.58
CA GLY A 13 8.71 10.77 -14.47
C GLY A 13 9.46 12.10 -14.38
N LYS A 14 8.72 13.21 -14.23
CA LYS A 14 9.31 14.54 -13.99
C LYS A 14 9.93 14.66 -12.59
N ALA A 15 9.25 14.13 -11.57
CA ALA A 15 9.76 14.16 -10.19
C ALA A 15 11.05 13.35 -10.04
N CYS A 16 11.06 12.14 -10.61
CA CYS A 16 12.14 11.17 -10.58
C CYS A 16 13.40 11.65 -11.32
N SER A 17 13.23 12.41 -12.41
CA SER A 17 14.34 12.98 -13.19
C SER A 17 14.86 14.33 -12.67
N SER A 18 14.17 14.94 -11.70
CA SER A 18 14.59 16.21 -11.08
C SER A 18 15.91 16.07 -10.32
N SER A 19 16.67 17.16 -10.21
CA SER A 19 17.81 17.27 -9.30
C SER A 19 17.50 18.06 -8.02
N LYS A 20 16.26 18.49 -7.86
CA LYS A 20 15.75 19.25 -6.71
C LYS A 20 14.56 18.52 -6.10
N PRO A 21 14.27 18.72 -4.81
CA PRO A 21 13.07 18.19 -4.18
C PRO A 21 11.80 18.51 -4.97
N VAL A 22 10.87 17.55 -5.08
CA VAL A 22 9.62 17.71 -5.84
C VAL A 22 8.44 17.27 -4.99
N THR A 23 7.37 18.06 -5.01
CA THR A 23 6.06 17.65 -4.48
C THR A 23 5.10 17.34 -5.62
N ILE A 24 4.52 16.14 -5.61
CA ILE A 24 3.41 15.72 -6.45
C ILE A 24 2.12 15.91 -5.66
N ASN A 25 1.31 16.88 -6.07
CA ASN A 25 0.02 17.17 -5.43
C ASN A 25 -1.10 16.40 -6.11
N VAL A 26 -1.85 15.61 -5.34
CA VAL A 26 -3.09 14.97 -5.76
C VAL A 26 -4.24 15.71 -5.07
N PRO A 27 -4.95 16.59 -5.78
CA PRO A 27 -5.95 17.46 -5.15
C PRO A 27 -7.17 16.67 -4.69
N ALA A 28 -8.07 17.32 -3.96
CA ALA A 28 -9.35 16.73 -3.57
C ALA A 28 -10.13 16.22 -4.79
N GLY A 29 -10.69 15.01 -4.69
CA GLY A 29 -11.41 14.35 -5.78
C GLY A 29 -11.25 12.83 -5.74
N ASN A 30 -11.89 12.14 -6.68
CA ASN A 30 -11.73 10.69 -6.86
C ASN A 30 -10.92 10.41 -8.13
N PHE A 31 -9.84 9.64 -8.01
CA PHE A 31 -8.95 9.28 -9.10
C PHE A 31 -8.99 7.77 -9.29
N LEU A 32 -9.54 7.30 -10.42
CA LEU A 32 -9.48 5.89 -10.78
C LEU A 32 -8.05 5.56 -11.16
N ILE A 33 -7.47 4.50 -10.58
CA ILE A 33 -6.17 3.94 -11.00
C ILE A 33 -6.39 2.47 -11.27
N THR A 34 -6.12 2.00 -12.49
CA THR A 34 -6.27 0.58 -12.85
C THR A 34 -5.11 -0.27 -12.36
N GLY A 35 -3.90 0.30 -12.36
CA GLY A 35 -2.67 -0.29 -11.84
C GLY A 35 -1.49 0.58 -12.24
N ILE A 36 -0.58 0.83 -11.31
CA ILE A 36 0.56 1.74 -11.52
C ILE A 36 1.80 1.24 -10.78
N THR A 37 2.94 1.36 -11.44
CA THR A 37 4.26 1.14 -10.82
C THR A 37 5.09 2.41 -10.98
N PHE A 38 5.51 2.98 -9.87
CA PHE A 38 6.47 4.08 -9.78
C PHE A 38 7.87 3.48 -9.61
N SER A 39 8.58 3.31 -10.73
CA SER A 39 9.91 2.69 -10.73
C SER A 39 11.03 3.72 -10.63
N GLY A 40 12.06 3.38 -9.87
CA GLY A 40 13.39 3.99 -9.92
C GLY A 40 14.38 3.17 -10.77
N PRO A 41 15.70 3.38 -10.59
CA PRO A 41 16.29 4.39 -9.70
C PRO A 41 15.99 5.81 -10.18
N CYS A 42 15.79 6.73 -9.24
CA CYS A 42 15.56 8.14 -9.52
C CYS A 42 16.82 8.97 -9.32
N LYS A 43 16.94 10.07 -10.07
CA LYS A 43 17.95 11.09 -9.81
C LYS A 43 17.61 11.88 -8.53
N ASN A 44 16.32 12.04 -8.26
CA ASN A 44 15.81 12.69 -7.08
C ASN A 44 15.59 11.70 -5.94
N THR A 45 16.06 12.05 -4.75
CA THR A 45 15.87 11.29 -3.50
C THR A 45 15.06 12.08 -2.46
N ASP A 46 14.30 13.08 -2.90
CA ASP A 46 13.36 13.83 -2.07
C ASP A 46 12.08 14.13 -2.88
N ILE A 47 11.23 13.10 -3.01
CA ILE A 47 9.94 13.20 -3.68
C ILE A 47 8.83 13.05 -2.64
N LYS A 48 7.96 14.05 -2.58
CA LYS A 48 6.79 14.06 -1.69
C LYS A 48 5.51 13.93 -2.47
N PHE A 49 4.68 12.95 -2.13
CA PHE A 49 3.27 12.95 -2.48
C PHE A 49 2.49 13.66 -1.37
N LEU A 50 1.71 14.67 -1.76
CA LEU A 50 0.69 15.28 -0.93
C LEU A 50 -0.67 14.94 -1.53
N ILE A 51 -1.47 14.15 -0.83
CA ILE A 51 -2.71 13.58 -1.35
C ILE A 51 -3.88 14.08 -0.50
N ASP A 52 -4.66 14.98 -1.07
CA ASP A 52 -5.94 15.42 -0.50
C ASP A 52 -7.11 14.57 -1.04
N GLY A 53 -6.87 13.86 -2.15
CA GLY A 53 -7.87 13.07 -2.85
C GLY A 53 -8.05 11.64 -2.35
N THR A 54 -8.95 10.94 -3.04
CA THR A 54 -9.17 9.51 -2.91
C THR A 54 -8.71 8.80 -4.19
N ILE A 55 -7.76 7.88 -4.05
CA ILE A 55 -7.33 6.98 -5.12
C ILE A 55 -8.21 5.73 -5.06
N VAL A 56 -8.87 5.40 -6.16
CA VAL A 56 -9.92 4.38 -6.22
C VAL A 56 -9.54 3.28 -7.19
N ALA A 57 -9.58 2.03 -6.75
CA ALA A 57 -9.35 0.88 -7.61
C ALA A 57 -10.54 0.65 -8.56
N PRO A 58 -10.37 -0.16 -9.62
CA PRO A 58 -11.49 -0.63 -10.42
C PRO A 58 -12.49 -1.38 -9.55
N SER A 59 -13.78 -1.25 -9.89
CA SER A 59 -14.86 -2.00 -9.23
C SER A 59 -14.80 -3.48 -9.55
N THR A 60 -14.22 -3.85 -10.68
CA THR A 60 -13.95 -5.25 -11.04
C THR A 60 -12.63 -5.69 -10.43
N TYR A 61 -12.59 -6.90 -9.89
CA TYR A 61 -11.35 -7.60 -9.54
C TYR A 61 -10.75 -8.35 -10.74
N ALA A 62 -11.52 -8.50 -11.82
CA ALA A 62 -11.04 -8.95 -13.10
C ALA A 62 -10.24 -7.83 -13.80
N ASN A 63 -9.17 -8.22 -14.50
CA ASN A 63 -8.36 -7.36 -15.37
C ASN A 63 -7.47 -6.32 -14.68
N LEU A 64 -6.89 -6.64 -13.50
CA LEU A 64 -5.74 -5.87 -13.05
C LEU A 64 -4.59 -6.04 -14.07
N PRO A 65 -3.90 -4.96 -14.49
CA PRO A 65 -2.86 -5.02 -15.53
C PRO A 65 -1.72 -5.98 -15.19
N LYS A 66 -1.45 -6.17 -13.90
CA LYS A 66 -0.53 -7.16 -13.38
C LYS A 66 -1.21 -7.91 -12.24
N PRO A 67 -1.12 -9.25 -12.21
CA PRO A 67 -1.52 -10.00 -11.01
C PRO A 67 -0.72 -9.48 -9.82
N ASN A 68 -1.37 -9.38 -8.66
CA ASN A 68 -0.75 -9.05 -7.37
C ASN A 68 -0.18 -7.63 -7.22
N GLN A 69 -0.49 -6.68 -8.12
CA GLN A 69 -0.01 -5.30 -8.02
C GLN A 69 -1.10 -4.28 -8.36
N TRP A 70 -1.36 -3.31 -7.47
CA TRP A 70 -2.20 -2.15 -7.76
C TRP A 70 -1.40 -0.84 -7.76
N ILE A 71 -0.90 -0.40 -6.60
CA ILE A 71 -0.02 0.77 -6.50
C ILE A 71 1.32 0.30 -5.93
N THR A 72 2.33 0.28 -6.78
CA THR A 72 3.66 -0.21 -6.42
C THR A 72 4.70 0.88 -6.59
N PHE A 73 5.58 1.00 -5.62
CA PHE A 73 6.84 1.76 -5.70
C PHE A 73 7.98 0.75 -5.67
N ASP A 74 8.84 0.76 -6.68
CA ASP A 74 9.91 -0.22 -6.81
C ASP A 74 11.26 0.44 -7.05
N SER A 75 12.27 -0.01 -6.30
CA SER A 75 13.66 0.41 -6.47
C SER A 75 13.85 1.93 -6.34
N ILE A 76 13.15 2.55 -5.39
CA ILE A 76 13.18 4.00 -5.14
C ILE A 76 13.88 4.33 -3.82
N GLU A 77 14.42 5.55 -3.73
CA GLU A 77 15.00 6.08 -2.51
C GLU A 77 14.42 7.46 -2.21
N GLY A 78 14.04 7.71 -0.95
CA GLY A 78 13.69 9.05 -0.49
C GLY A 78 12.32 9.54 -0.98
N VAL A 79 11.29 8.75 -0.71
CA VAL A 79 9.90 9.10 -1.03
C VAL A 79 9.06 9.20 0.23
N SER A 80 8.25 10.26 0.31
CA SER A 80 7.23 10.41 1.35
C SER A 80 5.83 10.51 0.76
N ILE A 81 4.86 9.84 1.39
CA ILE A 81 3.43 9.96 1.09
C ILE A 81 2.75 10.58 2.31
N ASN A 82 2.02 11.66 2.11
CA ASN A 82 1.31 12.36 3.18
C ASN A 82 -0.16 12.55 2.79
N GLY A 83 -1.04 11.99 3.60
CA GLY A 83 -2.49 12.08 3.41
C GLY A 83 -3.03 11.12 2.34
N GLY A 84 -4.34 11.23 2.13
CA GLY A 84 -5.05 10.54 1.06
C GLY A 84 -5.78 9.29 1.52
N THR A 85 -6.80 8.94 0.74
CA THR A 85 -7.56 7.70 0.94
C THR A 85 -7.35 6.76 -0.24
N PHE A 86 -6.99 5.52 0.02
CA PHE A 86 -6.84 4.46 -0.97
C PHE A 86 -8.00 3.48 -0.83
N LYS A 87 -8.90 3.44 -1.83
CA LYS A 87 -10.07 2.56 -1.85
C LYS A 87 -9.82 1.36 -2.75
N GLY A 88 -9.49 0.23 -2.15
CA GLY A 88 -9.16 -1.02 -2.82
C GLY A 88 -10.34 -1.74 -3.48
N ARG A 89 -11.59 -1.49 -3.05
CA ARG A 89 -12.80 -2.15 -3.57
C ARG A 89 -12.72 -3.68 -3.59
N GLY A 90 -12.38 -4.28 -2.45
CA GLY A 90 -12.20 -5.73 -2.26
C GLY A 90 -13.49 -6.55 -2.25
N GLU A 91 -14.65 -5.94 -2.01
CA GLU A 91 -15.91 -6.62 -1.67
C GLU A 91 -16.33 -7.67 -2.71
N ALA A 92 -16.24 -7.31 -4.00
CA ALA A 92 -16.61 -8.20 -5.08
C ALA A 92 -15.67 -9.43 -5.14
N LEU A 93 -14.38 -9.26 -4.86
CA LEU A 93 -13.42 -10.37 -4.82
C LEU A 93 -13.66 -11.26 -3.60
N TRP A 94 -13.95 -10.66 -2.44
CA TRP A 94 -14.26 -11.42 -1.22
C TRP A 94 -15.51 -12.27 -1.40
N ASN A 95 -16.56 -11.72 -2.02
CA ASN A 95 -17.78 -12.46 -2.35
C ASN A 95 -17.50 -13.63 -3.30
N CYS A 96 -16.60 -13.44 -4.28
CA CYS A 96 -16.15 -14.52 -5.14
C CYS A 96 -15.47 -15.63 -4.31
N LYS A 97 -14.48 -15.28 -3.49
CA LYS A 97 -13.69 -16.22 -2.66
C LYS A 97 -14.53 -16.95 -1.61
N ALA A 98 -15.66 -16.38 -1.18
CA ALA A 98 -16.59 -17.02 -0.26
C ALA A 98 -17.33 -18.23 -0.87
N VAL A 99 -17.40 -18.32 -2.21
CA VAL A 99 -18.04 -19.45 -2.90
C VAL A 99 -17.05 -20.60 -3.04
N LYS A 100 -17.34 -21.73 -2.37
CA LYS A 100 -16.53 -22.94 -2.45
C LYS A 100 -16.39 -23.44 -3.90
N HIS A 101 -15.19 -23.88 -4.26
CA HIS A 101 -14.85 -24.42 -5.59
C HIS A 101 -15.03 -23.44 -6.76
N HIS A 102 -15.24 -22.15 -6.49
CA HIS A 102 -15.25 -21.12 -7.50
C HIS A 102 -13.83 -20.62 -7.79
N HIS A 103 -13.50 -20.43 -9.06
CA HIS A 103 -12.19 -19.93 -9.46
C HIS A 103 -12.20 -18.41 -9.43
N CYS A 104 -11.52 -17.83 -8.44
CA CYS A 104 -11.35 -16.40 -8.28
C CYS A 104 -9.89 -16.04 -8.51
N PRO A 105 -9.59 -14.89 -9.13
CA PRO A 105 -8.20 -14.45 -9.27
C PRO A 105 -7.60 -14.10 -7.90
N ASP A 106 -6.28 -14.02 -7.87
CA ASP A 106 -5.57 -13.46 -6.74
C ASP A 106 -5.92 -11.97 -6.57
N GLY A 107 -5.79 -11.50 -5.33
CA GLY A 107 -5.94 -10.09 -5.01
C GLY A 107 -4.66 -9.31 -5.28
N ALA A 108 -4.71 -7.99 -5.13
CA ALA A 108 -3.52 -7.16 -5.14
C ALA A 108 -3.46 -6.33 -3.86
N PRO A 109 -2.27 -6.14 -3.27
CA PRO A 109 -2.10 -5.22 -2.17
C PRO A 109 -2.47 -3.80 -2.56
N THR A 110 -2.96 -3.01 -1.61
CA THR A 110 -3.35 -1.62 -1.90
C THR A 110 -2.14 -0.74 -2.20
N LEU A 111 -1.13 -0.81 -1.35
CA LEU A 111 0.13 -0.07 -1.51
C LEU A 111 1.30 -1.01 -1.26
N MET A 112 2.27 -1.03 -2.18
CA MET A 112 3.44 -1.91 -2.08
C MET A 112 4.72 -1.12 -2.33
N PHE A 113 5.70 -1.28 -1.45
CA PHE A 113 7.08 -0.82 -1.63
C PHE A 113 8.00 -2.02 -1.74
N THR A 114 8.78 -2.06 -2.82
CA THR A 114 9.77 -3.11 -3.08
C THR A 114 11.15 -2.53 -3.28
N ASN A 115 12.17 -3.18 -2.72
CA ASN A 115 13.59 -2.86 -2.96
C ASN A 115 13.94 -1.38 -2.73
N SER A 116 13.28 -0.75 -1.76
CA SER A 116 13.25 0.70 -1.61
C SER A 116 13.89 1.18 -0.32
N LYS A 117 14.36 2.42 -0.29
CA LYS A 117 15.06 3.01 0.86
C LYS A 117 14.48 4.34 1.30
N ASN A 118 14.58 4.64 2.59
CA ASN A 118 14.20 5.96 3.15
C ASN A 118 12.78 6.36 2.75
N ILE A 119 11.79 5.55 3.15
CA ILE A 119 10.38 5.74 2.82
C ILE A 119 9.60 6.23 4.03
N ALA A 120 8.73 7.22 3.83
CA ALA A 120 7.80 7.71 4.85
C ALA A 120 6.35 7.63 4.35
N ILE A 121 5.46 7.00 5.12
CA ILE A 121 4.03 6.86 4.83
C ILE A 121 3.26 7.44 6.01
N ASN A 122 2.67 8.62 5.82
CA ASN A 122 2.09 9.41 6.90
C ASN A 122 0.61 9.71 6.66
N SER A 123 -0.22 9.50 7.68
CA SER A 123 -1.61 9.97 7.73
C SER A 123 -2.49 9.49 6.56
N ILE A 124 -2.22 8.29 6.03
CA ILE A 124 -3.02 7.69 4.95
C ILE A 124 -4.17 6.86 5.52
N THR A 125 -5.25 6.72 4.75
CA THR A 125 -6.31 5.74 5.02
C THR A 125 -6.39 4.71 3.89
N SER A 126 -6.35 3.42 4.21
CA SER A 126 -6.50 2.31 3.26
C SER A 126 -7.79 1.53 3.55
N ILE A 127 -8.68 1.42 2.57
CA ILE A 127 -10.04 0.89 2.74
C ILE A 127 -10.28 -0.28 1.79
N ASN A 128 -10.76 -1.39 2.34
CA ASN A 128 -11.24 -2.57 1.62
C ASN A 128 -10.24 -3.06 0.55
N SER A 129 -9.05 -3.46 0.98
CA SER A 129 -8.03 -3.98 0.07
C SER A 129 -8.45 -5.32 -0.57
N LYS A 130 -7.99 -5.59 -1.79
CA LYS A 130 -8.24 -6.88 -2.47
C LYS A 130 -7.36 -8.02 -1.92
N LEU A 131 -6.28 -7.67 -1.24
CA LEU A 131 -5.36 -8.54 -0.51
C LEU A 131 -4.84 -7.73 0.70
N PHE A 132 -3.53 -7.70 0.95
CA PHE A 132 -2.93 -6.91 2.03
C PHE A 132 -3.16 -5.41 1.82
N HIS A 133 -3.23 -4.62 2.89
CA HIS A 133 -3.39 -3.17 2.75
C HIS A 133 -2.05 -2.50 2.39
N ILE A 134 -0.98 -2.81 3.10
CA ILE A 134 0.36 -2.24 2.85
C ILE A 134 1.40 -3.35 2.88
N VAL A 135 2.29 -3.38 1.89
CA VAL A 135 3.39 -4.35 1.80
C VAL A 135 4.72 -3.61 1.74
N ILE A 136 5.62 -3.95 2.66
CA ILE A 136 7.01 -3.50 2.72
C ILE A 136 7.91 -4.71 2.48
N LEU A 137 8.51 -4.80 1.30
CA LEU A 137 9.30 -5.96 0.87
C LEU A 137 10.69 -5.53 0.41
N GLY A 138 11.75 -6.10 0.99
CA GLY A 138 13.12 -5.79 0.55
C GLY A 138 13.54 -4.34 0.82
N CYS A 139 12.96 -3.68 1.83
CA CYS A 139 13.18 -2.25 2.08
C CYS A 139 14.12 -1.97 3.26
N ASP A 140 14.74 -0.78 3.25
CA ASP A 140 15.65 -0.31 4.31
C ASP A 140 15.27 1.12 4.73
N GLY A 141 14.90 1.29 6.00
CA GLY A 141 14.48 2.58 6.53
C GLY A 141 13.09 2.97 6.05
N VAL A 142 12.05 2.41 6.67
CA VAL A 142 10.64 2.71 6.35
C VAL A 142 9.91 3.15 7.60
N THR A 143 9.23 4.29 7.55
CA THR A 143 8.38 4.77 8.64
C THR A 143 6.92 4.82 8.17
N LEU A 144 6.04 4.14 8.90
CA LEU A 144 4.59 4.22 8.76
C LEU A 144 4.02 4.90 10.00
N GLN A 145 3.43 6.08 9.84
CA GLN A 145 2.93 6.90 10.94
C GLN A 145 1.48 7.33 10.71
N ASP A 146 0.64 7.24 11.76
CA ASP A 146 -0.76 7.70 11.71
C ASP A 146 -1.57 7.01 10.59
N VAL A 147 -1.24 5.76 10.29
CA VAL A 147 -1.91 4.96 9.25
C VAL A 147 -3.24 4.43 9.77
N ASN A 148 -4.28 4.53 8.95
CA ASN A 148 -5.60 3.98 9.25
C ASN A 148 -5.99 2.91 8.21
N ILE A 149 -6.29 1.69 8.66
CA ILE A 149 -6.70 0.56 7.83
C ILE A 149 -8.11 0.14 8.22
N ILE A 150 -8.99 0.03 7.22
CA ILE A 150 -10.40 -0.27 7.39
C ILE A 150 -10.80 -1.36 6.41
N ALA A 151 -11.08 -2.55 6.93
CA ALA A 151 -11.82 -3.61 6.26
C ALA A 151 -12.68 -4.38 7.29
N PRO A 152 -13.76 -5.06 6.85
CA PRO A 152 -14.59 -5.88 7.74
C PRO A 152 -13.81 -7.07 8.32
N GLU A 153 -14.17 -7.55 9.51
CA GLU A 153 -13.59 -8.79 10.08
C GLU A 153 -13.73 -10.01 9.15
N SER A 154 -14.75 -10.02 8.29
CA SER A 154 -14.98 -11.10 7.34
C SER A 154 -14.16 -11.00 6.05
N SER A 155 -13.28 -10.01 5.88
CA SER A 155 -12.50 -9.86 4.63
C SER A 155 -11.32 -10.84 4.58
N PRO A 156 -11.30 -11.78 3.62
CA PRO A 156 -10.27 -12.82 3.58
C PRO A 156 -8.92 -12.28 3.06
N ASN A 157 -7.81 -12.69 3.70
CA ASN A 157 -6.43 -12.39 3.29
C ASN A 157 -6.14 -10.89 3.17
N THR A 158 -6.59 -10.12 4.16
CA THR A 158 -6.50 -8.66 4.15
C THR A 158 -5.51 -8.11 5.18
N ASP A 159 -4.37 -8.77 5.36
CA ASP A 159 -3.34 -8.35 6.31
C ASP A 159 -3.08 -6.84 6.22
N GLY A 160 -3.02 -6.17 7.37
CA GLY A 160 -2.92 -4.73 7.45
C GLY A 160 -1.59 -4.22 6.90
N ILE A 161 -0.52 -4.43 7.65
CA ILE A 161 0.84 -4.07 7.24
C ILE A 161 1.70 -5.34 7.23
N HIS A 162 2.13 -5.76 6.04
CA HIS A 162 3.03 -6.87 5.86
C HIS A 162 4.47 -6.37 5.68
N VAL A 163 5.40 -6.92 6.46
CA VAL A 163 6.82 -6.58 6.40
C VAL A 163 7.62 -7.86 6.19
N GLU A 164 8.40 -7.91 5.11
CA GLU A 164 9.24 -9.06 4.77
C GLU A 164 10.58 -8.59 4.19
N SER A 165 11.65 -9.34 4.47
CA SER A 165 13.00 -9.08 3.94
C SER A 165 13.47 -7.63 4.10
N SER A 166 13.03 -6.95 5.17
CA SER A 166 13.23 -5.52 5.35
C SER A 166 13.90 -5.19 6.68
N THR A 167 14.62 -4.07 6.74
CA THR A 167 15.30 -3.61 7.96
C THR A 167 14.98 -2.15 8.28
N GLY A 168 14.98 -1.80 9.56
CA GLY A 168 14.74 -0.42 10.00
C GLY A 168 13.32 0.04 9.70
N VAL A 169 12.33 -0.81 9.95
CA VAL A 169 10.91 -0.50 9.73
C VAL A 169 10.31 -0.03 11.05
N THR A 170 9.65 1.12 11.04
CA THR A 170 8.94 1.69 12.20
C THR A 170 7.46 1.83 11.85
N ILE A 171 6.59 1.26 12.68
CA ILE A 171 5.13 1.38 12.58
C ILE A 171 4.65 2.07 13.86
N PHE A 172 4.14 3.29 13.72
CA PHE A 172 3.82 4.14 14.86
C PHE A 172 2.41 4.75 14.74
N ARG A 173 1.62 4.65 15.82
CA ARG A 173 0.26 5.23 15.91
C ARG A 173 -0.68 4.79 14.78
N ALA A 174 -0.69 3.50 14.46
CA ALA A 174 -1.58 2.95 13.45
C ALA A 174 -2.91 2.48 14.06
N ASN A 175 -4.01 2.63 13.32
CA ASN A 175 -5.31 2.04 13.64
C ASN A 175 -5.65 1.03 12.56
N ILE A 176 -5.78 -0.26 12.92
CA ILE A 176 -5.89 -1.35 11.95
C ILE A 176 -7.12 -2.19 12.27
N LYS A 177 -8.07 -2.18 11.33
CA LYS A 177 -9.27 -3.03 11.32
C LYS A 177 -9.26 -3.85 10.06
N THR A 178 -9.22 -5.17 10.19
CA THR A 178 -9.17 -6.08 9.05
C THR A 178 -9.73 -7.46 9.42
N GLY A 179 -9.78 -8.37 8.46
CA GLY A 179 -10.16 -9.77 8.67
C GLY A 179 -8.98 -10.73 8.87
N ASP A 180 -7.75 -10.25 8.75
CA ASP A 180 -6.54 -11.07 8.94
C ASP A 180 -5.52 -10.40 9.90
N ASP A 181 -4.24 -10.68 9.77
CA ASP A 181 -3.19 -10.06 10.59
C ASP A 181 -3.21 -8.54 10.52
N CYS A 182 -3.16 -7.86 11.66
CA CYS A 182 -2.98 -6.42 11.66
C CYS A 182 -1.58 -6.06 11.17
N ILE A 183 -0.57 -6.78 11.67
CA ILE A 183 0.81 -6.69 11.21
C ILE A 183 1.36 -8.11 11.09
N SER A 184 1.75 -8.50 9.88
CA SER A 184 2.37 -9.80 9.58
C SER A 184 3.86 -9.60 9.29
N ILE A 185 4.71 -10.37 9.97
CA ILE A 185 6.17 -10.26 9.90
C ILE A 185 6.72 -11.50 9.19
N GLY A 186 7.12 -11.35 7.94
CA GLY A 186 7.75 -12.37 7.13
C GLY A 186 9.26 -12.53 7.39
N PRO A 187 9.87 -13.58 6.82
CA PRO A 187 11.29 -13.89 6.99
C PRO A 187 12.21 -12.76 6.49
N GLY A 188 13.44 -12.73 6.99
CA GLY A 188 14.43 -11.70 6.62
C GLY A 188 14.17 -10.31 7.22
N THR A 189 13.13 -10.14 8.04
CA THR A 189 12.85 -8.87 8.72
C THR A 189 13.72 -8.68 9.96
N SER A 190 14.31 -7.49 10.12
CA SER A 190 15.09 -7.10 11.31
C SER A 190 14.86 -5.63 11.69
N HIS A 191 15.17 -5.25 12.93
CA HIS A 191 15.00 -3.86 13.43
C HIS A 191 13.60 -3.29 13.16
N LEU A 192 12.57 -4.06 13.50
CA LEU A 192 11.16 -3.65 13.41
C LEU A 192 10.71 -3.04 14.73
N TRP A 193 10.29 -1.78 14.71
CA TRP A 193 9.70 -1.08 15.86
C TRP A 193 8.19 -0.91 15.66
N ILE A 194 7.39 -1.34 16.63
CA ILE A 194 5.92 -1.21 16.58
C ILE A 194 5.45 -0.54 17.88
N GLU A 195 4.77 0.60 17.77
CA GLU A 195 4.33 1.36 18.94
C GLU A 195 3.00 2.09 18.68
N GLY A 196 2.14 2.15 19.71
CA GLY A 196 0.86 2.87 19.64
C GLY A 196 -0.13 2.32 18.62
N VAL A 197 -0.05 1.03 18.30
CA VAL A 197 -0.93 0.38 17.32
C VAL A 197 -2.21 -0.13 17.98
N ASN A 198 -3.35 0.34 17.49
CA ASN A 198 -4.65 -0.24 17.78
C ASN A 198 -4.97 -1.29 16.72
N CYS A 199 -5.12 -2.55 17.13
CA CYS A 199 -5.42 -3.67 16.26
C CYS A 199 -6.75 -4.30 16.67
N GLY A 200 -7.73 -4.36 15.77
CA GLY A 200 -9.01 -5.03 16.05
C GLY A 200 -10.21 -4.43 15.30
N PRO A 201 -11.01 -5.25 14.57
CA PRO A 201 -10.85 -6.70 14.39
C PRO A 201 -9.58 -7.07 13.60
N GLY A 202 -9.16 -8.33 13.72
CA GLY A 202 -7.98 -8.88 13.07
C GLY A 202 -7.32 -10.00 13.90
N HIS A 203 -6.31 -10.65 13.35
CA HIS A 203 -5.61 -11.77 13.96
C HIS A 203 -4.40 -11.39 14.82
N GLY A 204 -4.21 -10.09 15.06
CA GLY A 204 -3.14 -9.56 15.90
C GLY A 204 -1.87 -9.19 15.14
N ILE A 205 -0.76 -9.16 15.86
CA ILE A 205 0.58 -8.98 15.31
C ILE A 205 1.23 -10.36 15.31
N ARG A 206 1.55 -10.91 14.14
CA ARG A 206 2.06 -12.28 14.01
C ARG A 206 3.33 -12.34 13.20
N ARG A 207 4.18 -13.28 13.59
CA ARG A 207 5.30 -13.73 12.80
C ARG A 207 4.83 -14.86 11.90
N VAL A 208 5.10 -14.74 10.60
CA VAL A 208 4.76 -15.75 9.60
C VAL A 208 6.08 -16.39 9.18
N ASP A 209 6.38 -17.55 9.76
CA ASP A 209 7.55 -18.32 9.37
C ASP A 209 7.19 -19.19 8.14
N SER A 210 8.14 -19.32 7.23
CA SER A 210 8.04 -20.11 5.98
C SER A 210 8.08 -21.61 6.20
#